data_AF-A0A1B8WIC1-F1
#
_entry.id   AF-A0A1B8WIC1-F1
#
_cell.length_a   1.000
_cell.length_b   1.000
_cell.length_c   1.000
_cell.angle_alpha   90.00
_cell.angle_beta   90.00
_cell.angle_gamma   90.00
#
_symmetry.space_group_name_H-M   'P 1'
#
loop_
_entity.id
_entity.type
_entity.pdbx_description
1 polymer ?
#
loop_
_entity_poly.entity_id
_entity_poly.type
_entity_poly.pdbx_seq_one_letter_code
_entity_poly.pdbx_strand_id
1 'polypeptide(L)'
;MTFHVDVEVPKRLDIDTDSFDLGLNKSCELKLYAAFADGTREWITDKAQWSSDHTNIADVIKSKVTGYKSGTATIKDSYSGKEATAIVRVDIRNQIVLSKTTVDKQIGESMTLTANANYSDNRVVDVSALAQWSSAHPNVIEVNKGTTKSVKIQLFTRLRRILP
;
A
#
# COMPACT_ATOMS: atom_id res chain seq x y z
N MET A 1 32.26 -44.58 13.77
CA MET A 1 30.82 -44.50 13.45
C MET A 1 30.59 -43.20 12.71
N THR A 2 30.57 -43.24 11.38
CA THR A 2 30.26 -42.08 10.53
C THR A 2 28.76 -42.00 10.40
N PHE A 3 28.14 -40.94 10.92
CA PHE A 3 26.73 -40.65 10.67
C PHE A 3 26.64 -40.03 9.28
N HIS A 4 25.99 -40.71 8.34
CA HIS A 4 25.50 -40.06 7.14
C HIS A 4 24.35 -39.15 7.56
N VAL A 5 24.55 -37.84 7.45
CA VAL A 5 23.42 -36.90 7.43
C VAL A 5 22.82 -37.04 6.03
N ASP A 6 21.79 -37.86 5.90
CA ASP A 6 20.91 -37.74 4.74
C ASP A 6 20.17 -36.41 4.88
N VAL A 7 20.59 -35.43 4.08
CA VAL A 7 19.78 -34.23 3.88
C VAL A 7 18.57 -34.68 3.09
N GLU A 8 17.45 -34.91 3.80
CA GLU A 8 16.20 -35.19 3.13
C GLU A 8 15.86 -33.99 2.24
N VAL A 9 15.62 -34.28 0.96
CA VAL A 9 15.32 -33.23 -0.02
C VAL A 9 13.83 -32.93 0.06
N PRO A 10 13.43 -31.68 0.35
CA PRO A 10 12.02 -31.33 0.38
C PRO A 10 11.38 -31.53 -0.99
N LYS A 11 10.15 -32.02 -0.97
CA LYS A 11 9.31 -32.15 -2.18
C LYS A 11 8.94 -30.76 -2.71
N ARG A 12 8.61 -29.82 -1.82
CA ARG A 12 8.30 -28.42 -2.13
C ARG A 12 8.56 -27.51 -0.93
N LEU A 13 8.58 -26.20 -1.18
CA LEU A 13 8.58 -25.17 -0.15
C LEU A 13 7.20 -24.54 -0.09
N ASP A 14 6.69 -24.34 1.11
CA ASP A 14 5.41 -23.69 1.39
C ASP A 14 5.72 -22.37 2.13
N ILE A 15 5.56 -21.24 1.45
CA ILE A 15 5.64 -19.90 2.05
C ILE A 15 4.29 -19.56 2.69
N ASP A 16 4.30 -18.80 3.78
CA ASP A 16 3.07 -18.45 4.52
C ASP A 16 2.16 -17.47 3.79
N THR A 17 2.71 -16.67 2.89
CA THR A 17 1.93 -15.79 2.01
C THR A 17 2.58 -15.63 0.65
N ASP A 18 1.75 -15.69 -0.40
CA ASP A 18 2.18 -15.46 -1.78
C ASP A 18 2.22 -13.97 -2.13
N SER A 19 1.51 -13.12 -1.37
CA SER A 19 1.61 -11.66 -1.53
C SER A 19 1.16 -10.87 -0.30
N PHE A 20 1.74 -9.69 -0.11
CA PHE A 20 1.39 -8.79 0.98
C PHE A 20 1.73 -7.32 0.65
N ASP A 21 1.14 -6.42 1.41
CA ASP A 21 1.28 -4.98 1.25
C ASP A 21 2.07 -4.37 2.43
N LEU A 22 2.96 -3.43 2.13
CA LEU A 22 3.75 -2.69 3.11
C LEU A 22 3.63 -1.19 2.89
N GLY A 23 3.56 -0.44 4.00
CA GLY A 23 3.83 1.00 3.97
C GLY A 23 5.33 1.30 3.86
N LEU A 24 5.67 2.56 3.53
CA LEU A 24 7.07 2.99 3.54
C LEU A 24 7.73 2.79 4.90
N ASN A 25 8.93 2.23 4.90
CA ASN A 25 9.75 1.88 6.07
C ASN A 25 9.06 0.93 7.05
N LYS A 26 8.03 0.20 6.59
CA LYS A 26 7.43 -0.90 7.35
C LYS A 26 8.08 -2.22 6.96
N SER A 27 7.96 -3.20 7.85
CA SER A 27 8.51 -4.52 7.65
C SER A 27 7.52 -5.61 8.01
N CYS A 28 7.63 -6.75 7.35
CA CYS A 28 6.92 -7.99 7.66
C CYS A 28 7.93 -9.14 7.70
N GLU A 29 7.65 -10.16 8.51
CA GLU A 29 8.46 -11.39 8.55
C GLU A 29 7.71 -12.48 7.80
N LEU A 30 8.40 -13.11 6.85
CA LEU A 30 7.90 -14.28 6.13
C LEU A 30 8.24 -15.55 6.87
N LYS A 31 7.44 -16.59 6.62
CA LYS A 31 7.66 -17.93 7.18
C LYS A 31 7.72 -18.94 6.06
N LEU A 32 8.66 -19.86 6.18
CA LEU A 32 8.91 -20.87 5.16
C LEU A 32 8.96 -22.26 5.78
N TYR A 33 8.23 -23.17 5.14
CA TYR A 33 8.15 -24.57 5.52
C TYR A 33 8.65 -25.46 4.39
N ALA A 34 9.46 -26.45 4.73
CA ALA A 34 9.81 -27.55 3.83
C ALA A 34 8.76 -28.66 3.99
N ALA A 35 8.14 -29.09 2.90
CA ALA A 35 7.24 -30.24 2.89
C ALA A 35 7.92 -31.43 2.22
N PHE A 36 7.99 -32.57 2.92
CA PHE A 36 8.73 -33.76 2.48
C PHE A 36 7.80 -34.81 1.84
N ALA A 37 8.41 -35.84 1.24
CA ALA A 37 7.68 -36.88 0.52
C ALA A 37 6.88 -37.80 1.47
N ASP A 38 7.37 -37.97 2.70
CA ASP A 38 6.74 -38.73 3.79
C ASP A 38 5.53 -38.01 4.41
N GLY A 39 5.26 -36.77 3.98
CA GLY A 39 4.16 -35.94 4.47
C GLY A 39 4.52 -35.03 5.64
N THR A 40 5.74 -35.11 6.17
CA THR A 40 6.21 -34.24 7.25
C THR A 40 6.46 -32.81 6.76
N ARG A 41 6.48 -31.88 7.71
CA ARG A 41 6.78 -30.46 7.47
C ARG A 41 7.79 -29.97 8.50
N GLU A 42 8.78 -29.22 8.03
CA GLU A 42 9.79 -28.60 8.88
C GLU A 42 9.80 -27.08 8.70
N TRP A 43 9.96 -26.35 9.79
CA TRP A 43 10.21 -24.93 9.76
C TRP A 43 11.66 -24.66 9.32
N ILE A 44 11.84 -23.96 8.21
CA ILE A 44 13.16 -23.71 7.61
C ILE A 44 13.46 -22.23 7.34
N THR A 45 12.64 -21.31 7.85
CA THR A 45 12.74 -19.87 7.64
C THR A 45 14.17 -19.32 7.80
N ASP A 46 14.88 -19.76 8.85
CA ASP A 46 16.25 -19.32 9.16
C ASP A 46 17.34 -20.07 8.37
N LYS A 47 16.99 -21.18 7.72
CA LYS A 47 17.89 -22.02 6.92
C LYS A 47 17.85 -21.67 5.43
N ALA A 48 16.79 -21.01 4.98
CA ALA A 48 16.60 -20.65 3.59
C ALA A 48 17.42 -19.42 3.20
N GLN A 49 17.80 -19.36 1.93
CA GLN A 49 18.41 -18.18 1.33
C GLN A 49 17.31 -17.30 0.72
N TRP A 50 17.24 -16.07 1.19
CA TRP A 50 16.26 -15.07 0.74
C TRP A 50 16.91 -14.03 -0.15
N SER A 51 16.16 -13.55 -1.13
CA SER A 51 16.60 -12.50 -2.07
C SER A 51 15.42 -11.68 -2.56
N SER A 52 15.69 -10.46 -3.02
CA SER A 52 14.71 -9.58 -3.65
C SER A 52 15.18 -9.20 -5.05
N ASP A 53 14.26 -9.14 -6.01
CA ASP A 53 14.53 -8.68 -7.37
C ASP A 53 14.75 -7.15 -7.44
N HIS A 54 14.19 -6.39 -6.49
CA HIS A 54 14.28 -4.94 -6.40
C HIS A 54 14.52 -4.48 -4.95
N THR A 55 15.76 -4.62 -4.47
CA THR A 55 16.16 -4.23 -3.11
C THR A 55 15.95 -2.75 -2.78
N ASN A 56 15.91 -1.88 -3.80
CA ASN A 56 15.56 -0.47 -3.64
C ASN A 56 14.06 -0.20 -3.42
N ILE A 57 13.19 -1.15 -3.77
CA ILE A 57 11.74 -1.12 -3.52
C ILE A 57 11.44 -1.82 -2.21
N ALA A 58 11.87 -3.08 -2.09
CA ALA A 58 11.79 -3.86 -0.86
C ALA A 58 13.02 -4.76 -0.73
N ASP A 59 13.68 -4.72 0.41
CA ASP A 59 14.81 -5.60 0.72
C ASP A 59 14.39 -6.70 1.69
N VAL A 60 15.12 -7.81 1.68
CA VAL A 60 14.89 -8.93 2.58
C VAL A 60 16.20 -9.33 3.25
N ILE A 61 16.21 -9.28 4.57
CA ILE A 61 17.36 -9.68 5.39
C ILE A 61 16.91 -10.83 6.27
N LYS A 62 17.48 -12.02 6.05
CA LYS A 62 16.93 -13.29 6.56
C LYS A 62 15.49 -13.42 6.07
N SER A 63 14.49 -13.51 6.94
CA SER A 63 13.07 -13.55 6.55
C SER A 63 12.34 -12.21 6.67
N LYS A 64 13.03 -11.16 7.12
CA LYS A 64 12.42 -9.85 7.36
C LYS A 64 12.48 -9.00 6.10
N VAL A 65 11.31 -8.75 5.51
CA VAL A 65 11.13 -7.89 4.34
C VAL A 65 10.84 -6.47 4.80
N THR A 66 11.57 -5.49 4.27
CA THR A 66 11.40 -4.06 4.56
C THR A 66 11.15 -3.27 3.28
N GLY A 67 10.07 -2.48 3.26
CA GLY A 67 9.72 -1.64 2.11
C GLY A 67 10.37 -0.25 2.18
N TYR A 68 11.01 0.19 1.10
CA TYR A 68 11.74 1.47 1.04
C TYR A 68 11.19 2.47 0.03
N LYS A 69 10.66 1.98 -1.10
CA LYS A 69 10.17 2.84 -2.18
C LYS A 69 8.86 2.30 -2.71
N SER A 70 7.96 3.21 -3.11
CA SER A 70 6.70 2.82 -3.74
C SER A 70 6.96 1.98 -5.00
N GLY A 71 6.28 0.85 -5.11
CA GLY A 71 6.50 -0.11 -6.19
C GLY A 71 6.12 -1.53 -5.83
N THR A 72 6.48 -2.47 -6.68
CA THR A 72 6.32 -3.91 -6.44
C THR A 72 7.68 -4.59 -6.55
N ALA A 73 7.96 -5.52 -5.66
CA ALA A 73 9.14 -6.38 -5.72
C ALA A 73 8.72 -7.84 -5.47
N THR A 74 9.55 -8.77 -5.92
CA THR A 74 9.39 -10.21 -5.70
C THR A 74 10.47 -10.67 -4.75
N ILE A 75 10.04 -11.21 -3.61
CA ILE A 75 10.90 -11.90 -2.66
C ILE A 75 10.97 -13.36 -3.08
N LYS A 76 12.19 -13.88 -3.23
CA LYS A 76 12.45 -15.28 -3.55
C LYS A 76 13.19 -15.92 -2.39
N ASP A 77 12.69 -17.07 -1.95
CA ASP A 77 13.38 -17.97 -1.05
C ASP A 77 13.90 -19.20 -1.81
N SER A 78 14.99 -19.77 -1.32
CA SER A 78 15.54 -21.01 -1.87
C SER A 78 16.12 -21.90 -0.76
N TYR A 79 15.85 -23.19 -0.85
CA TYR A 79 16.35 -24.20 0.07
C TYR A 79 16.42 -25.56 -0.62
N SER A 80 17.57 -26.25 -0.52
CA SER A 80 17.81 -27.58 -1.10
C SER A 80 17.41 -27.71 -2.58
N GLY A 81 17.69 -26.67 -3.38
CA GLY A 81 17.38 -26.63 -4.81
C GLY A 81 15.90 -26.42 -5.16
N LYS A 82 15.06 -26.12 -4.17
CA LYS A 82 13.67 -25.67 -4.35
C LYS A 82 13.58 -24.17 -4.12
N GLU A 83 12.57 -23.55 -4.71
CA GLU A 83 12.28 -22.12 -4.58
C GLU A 83 10.80 -21.91 -4.27
N ALA A 84 10.51 -20.86 -3.49
CA ALA A 84 9.19 -20.24 -3.41
C ALA A 84 9.34 -18.71 -3.55
N THR A 85 8.21 -18.03 -3.76
CA THR A 85 8.18 -16.60 -4.04
C THR A 85 7.00 -15.93 -3.36
N ALA A 86 7.22 -14.70 -2.89
CA ALA A 86 6.17 -13.80 -2.42
C ALA A 86 6.28 -12.43 -3.09
N ILE A 87 5.13 -11.87 -3.48
CA ILE A 87 5.06 -10.52 -4.07
C ILE A 87 4.83 -9.50 -2.96
N VAL A 88 5.69 -8.49 -2.86
CA VAL A 88 5.52 -7.36 -1.95
C VAL A 88 5.14 -6.09 -2.71
N ARG A 89 4.06 -5.45 -2.28
CA ARG A 89 3.60 -4.16 -2.81
C ARG A 89 3.87 -3.09 -1.77
N VAL A 90 4.70 -2.12 -2.10
CA VAL A 90 5.10 -1.04 -1.19
C VAL A 90 4.39 0.24 -1.59
N ASP A 91 3.66 0.83 -0.65
CA ASP A 91 3.05 2.16 -0.75
C ASP A 91 2.30 2.40 -2.08
N ILE A 92 1.54 1.40 -2.53
CA ILE A 92 0.71 1.48 -3.76
C ILE A 92 -0.61 2.17 -3.42
N ARG A 93 -0.94 3.23 -4.17
CA ARG A 93 -2.22 3.93 -4.04
C ARG A 93 -3.25 3.30 -4.97
N ASN A 94 -4.38 2.87 -4.41
CA ASN A 94 -5.47 2.25 -5.16
C ASN A 94 -6.47 3.29 -5.68
N GLN A 95 -6.87 4.24 -4.83
CA GLN A 95 -7.94 5.19 -5.15
C GLN A 95 -7.78 6.50 -4.39
N ILE A 96 -8.34 7.58 -4.94
CA ILE A 96 -8.65 8.81 -4.19
C ILE A 96 -10.16 8.90 -4.03
N VAL A 97 -10.63 9.01 -2.79
CA VAL A 97 -12.05 9.13 -2.45
C VAL A 97 -12.30 10.48 -1.78
N LEU A 98 -13.30 11.21 -2.28
CA LEU A 98 -13.77 12.43 -1.67
C LEU A 98 -14.67 12.09 -0.48
N SER A 99 -14.56 12.84 0.63
CA SER A 99 -15.45 12.64 1.79
C SER A 99 -16.92 12.90 1.48
N LYS A 100 -17.21 13.68 0.43
CA LYS A 100 -18.55 13.93 -0.09
C LYS A 100 -18.51 14.06 -1.61
N THR A 101 -19.52 13.53 -2.29
CA THR A 101 -19.67 13.63 -3.75
C THR A 101 -20.81 14.54 -4.16
N THR A 102 -21.74 14.85 -3.25
CA THR A 102 -22.84 15.80 -3.46
C THR A 102 -22.75 16.96 -2.47
N VAL A 103 -23.18 18.14 -2.94
CA VAL A 103 -23.16 19.39 -2.19
C VAL A 103 -24.54 20.01 -2.26
N ASP A 104 -25.39 19.71 -1.28
CA ASP A 104 -26.69 20.34 -1.11
C ASP A 104 -26.56 21.45 -0.05
N LYS A 105 -26.10 22.62 -0.49
CA LYS A 105 -25.82 23.76 0.39
C LYS A 105 -26.58 25.01 -0.07
N GLN A 106 -27.13 25.74 0.90
CA GLN A 106 -27.75 27.03 0.65
C GLN A 106 -26.69 28.10 0.33
N ILE A 107 -27.11 29.17 -0.33
CA ILE A 107 -26.25 30.31 -0.66
C ILE A 107 -25.65 30.89 0.62
N GLY A 108 -24.34 31.13 0.63
CA GLY A 108 -23.62 31.64 1.79
C GLY A 108 -23.17 30.57 2.78
N GLU A 109 -23.66 29.33 2.66
CA GLU A 109 -23.10 28.22 3.43
C GLU A 109 -21.75 27.78 2.86
N SER A 110 -20.91 27.29 3.76
CA SER A 110 -19.63 26.72 3.41
C SER A 110 -19.55 25.27 3.84
N MET A 111 -18.78 24.48 3.11
CA MET A 111 -18.47 23.11 3.49
C MET A 111 -17.00 22.82 3.32
N THR A 112 -16.55 21.87 4.12
CA THR A 112 -15.23 21.29 4.00
C THR A 112 -15.31 20.01 3.17
N LEU A 113 -14.43 19.91 2.18
CA LEU A 113 -14.20 18.68 1.43
C LEU A 113 -12.78 18.18 1.70
N THR A 114 -12.66 16.87 1.86
CA THR A 114 -11.37 16.19 2.01
C THR A 114 -11.20 15.14 0.92
N ALA A 115 -9.98 15.02 0.41
CA ALA A 115 -9.57 13.97 -0.52
C ALA A 115 -8.70 12.96 0.23
N ASN A 116 -9.15 11.71 0.29
CA ASN A 116 -8.47 10.63 0.98
C ASN A 116 -7.87 9.66 -0.04
N ALA A 117 -6.57 9.42 0.04
CA ALA A 117 -5.90 8.39 -0.72
C ALA A 117 -5.97 7.05 0.02
N ASN A 118 -6.57 6.05 -0.62
CA ASN A 118 -6.63 4.67 -0.14
C ASN A 118 -5.44 3.90 -0.71
N TYR A 119 -4.65 3.31 0.18
CA TYR A 119 -3.48 2.51 -0.16
C TYR A 119 -3.79 1.02 -0.10
N SER A 120 -2.97 0.21 -0.77
CA SER A 120 -3.13 -1.25 -0.81
C SER A 120 -2.93 -1.91 0.54
N ASP A 121 -2.18 -1.29 1.45
CA ASP A 121 -2.00 -1.71 2.84
C ASP A 121 -3.15 -1.27 3.78
N ASN A 122 -4.32 -0.93 3.23
CA ASN A 122 -5.51 -0.44 3.91
C ASN A 122 -5.34 0.92 4.63
N ARG A 123 -4.22 1.62 4.47
CA ARG A 123 -4.11 2.99 4.98
C ARG A 123 -5.00 3.95 4.19
N VAL A 124 -5.57 4.89 4.92
CA VAL A 124 -6.29 6.05 4.38
C VAL A 124 -5.50 7.29 4.77
N VAL A 125 -4.98 8.02 3.78
CA VAL A 125 -4.18 9.23 3.99
C VAL A 125 -4.92 10.44 3.45
N ASP A 126 -5.12 11.46 4.28
CA ASP A 126 -5.64 12.75 3.83
C ASP A 126 -4.61 13.45 2.94
N VAL A 127 -4.96 13.59 1.66
CA VAL A 127 -4.14 14.25 0.63
C VAL A 127 -4.76 15.58 0.17
N SER A 128 -5.71 16.13 0.94
CA SER A 128 -6.44 17.35 0.58
C SER A 128 -5.52 18.54 0.31
N ALA A 129 -4.43 18.65 1.06
CA ALA A 129 -3.43 19.73 0.90
C ALA A 129 -2.57 19.57 -0.37
N LEU A 130 -2.42 18.34 -0.88
CA LEU A 130 -1.64 18.04 -2.08
C LEU A 130 -2.50 18.11 -3.36
N ALA A 131 -3.82 18.03 -3.22
CA ALA A 131 -4.75 18.03 -4.34
C ALA A 131 -4.88 19.42 -4.98
N GLN A 132 -5.05 19.43 -6.30
CA GLN A 132 -5.48 20.59 -7.05
C GLN A 132 -7.00 20.56 -7.16
N TRP A 133 -7.64 21.62 -6.69
CA TRP A 133 -9.09 21.72 -6.62
C TRP A 133 -9.56 22.78 -7.60
N SER A 134 -10.62 22.48 -8.36
CA SER A 134 -11.24 23.39 -9.30
C SER A 134 -12.76 23.24 -9.25
N SER A 135 -13.47 24.28 -9.71
CA SER A 135 -14.91 24.28 -9.84
C SER A 135 -15.28 24.47 -11.30
N ALA A 136 -16.26 23.70 -11.79
CA ALA A 136 -16.84 23.90 -13.11
C ALA A 136 -17.64 25.21 -13.21
N HIS A 137 -18.07 25.76 -12.06
CA HIS A 137 -18.84 27.00 -11.97
C HIS A 137 -18.20 27.97 -10.97
N PRO A 138 -17.03 28.56 -11.28
CA PRO A 138 -16.29 29.40 -10.33
C PRO A 138 -17.05 30.67 -9.91
N ASN A 139 -17.99 31.14 -10.73
CA ASN A 139 -18.87 32.27 -10.42
C ASN A 139 -19.98 31.93 -9.41
N VAL A 140 -20.20 30.64 -9.17
CA VAL A 140 -21.24 30.12 -8.26
C VAL A 140 -20.61 29.43 -7.06
N ILE A 141 -19.43 28.83 -7.25
CA ILE A 141 -18.76 27.99 -6.27
C ILE A 141 -17.29 28.39 -6.24
N GLU A 142 -16.90 29.10 -5.18
CA GLU A 142 -15.51 29.45 -4.93
C GLU A 142 -14.83 28.32 -4.17
N VAL A 143 -13.63 27.96 -4.63
CA VAL A 143 -12.80 26.90 -4.06
C VAL A 143 -11.62 27.57 -3.38
N ASN A 144 -11.72 27.76 -2.07
CA ASN A 144 -10.63 28.30 -1.29
C ASN A 144 -9.82 27.14 -0.72
N LYS A 145 -8.51 27.08 -1.05
CA LYS A 145 -7.58 26.20 -0.33
C LYS A 145 -7.60 26.63 1.14
N GLY A 146 -8.24 25.83 1.99
CA GLY A 146 -8.32 26.15 3.41
C GLY A 146 -6.93 26.12 4.02
N THR A 147 -6.70 27.01 4.98
CA THR A 147 -5.42 27.20 5.67
C THR A 147 -5.01 26.00 6.54
N THR A 148 -5.88 25.00 6.71
CA THR A 148 -5.61 23.78 7.49
C THR A 148 -6.38 22.60 6.92
N LYS A 149 -5.66 21.66 6.27
CA LYS A 149 -6.06 20.26 6.00
C LYS A 149 -7.39 20.03 5.27
N SER A 150 -7.93 21.00 4.55
CA SER A 150 -9.30 20.94 4.04
C SER A 150 -9.54 22.01 2.98
N VAL A 151 -10.40 21.73 2.00
CA VAL A 151 -10.86 22.76 1.06
C VAL A 151 -12.23 23.25 1.45
N LYS A 152 -12.34 24.57 1.62
CA LYS A 152 -13.60 25.24 1.89
C LYS A 152 -14.23 25.59 0.55
N ILE A 153 -15.35 24.94 0.26
CA ILE A 153 -16.19 25.25 -0.88
C ILE A 153 -17.29 26.20 -0.38
N GLN A 154 -17.46 27.33 -1.05
CA GLN A 154 -18.48 28.32 -0.70
C GLN A 154 -19.35 28.66 -1.92
N LEU A 155 -20.67 28.53 -1.76
CA LEU A 155 -21.63 28.88 -2.80
C LEU A 155 -21.94 30.38 -2.73
N PHE A 156 -21.66 31.11 -3.81
CA PHE A 156 -22.10 32.48 -4.03
C PHE A 156 -23.12 32.54 -5.17
N THR A 157 -24.07 33.46 -5.10
CA THR A 157 -24.79 33.90 -6.29
C THR A 157 -24.32 35.31 -6.59
N ARG A 158 -23.67 35.53 -7.74
CA ARG A 158 -23.40 36.90 -8.19
C ARG A 158 -24.71 37.49 -8.71
N LEU A 159 -25.52 38.08 -7.84
CA LEU A 159 -26.57 39.01 -8.26
C LEU A 159 -25.86 40.20 -8.93
N ARG A 160 -25.73 40.18 -10.27
CA ARG A 160 -25.56 41.44 -11.01
C ARG A 160 -26.88 42.18 -10.85
N ARG A 161 -26.94 43.07 -9.86
CA ARG A 161 -27.91 44.15 -9.85
C ARG A 161 -27.55 45.05 -11.03
N ILE A 162 -28.28 44.92 -12.13
CA ILE A 162 -28.35 45.97 -13.13
C ILE A 162 -29.42 46.95 -12.63
N LEU A 163 -29.15 48.25 -12.79
CA LEU A 163 -30.05 49.42 -12.74
C LEU A 163 -29.92 50.34 -11.52
N PRO A 164 -30.10 51.67 -11.72
CA PRO A 164 -30.59 52.36 -12.92
C PRO A 164 -29.53 52.73 -13.95
#